data_AF-A0A8D2M3N4-F1
#
_entry.id   AF-A0A8D2M3N4-F1
#
_cell.length_a   1.000
_cell.length_b   1.000
_cell.length_c   1.000
_cell.angle_alpha   90.00
_cell.angle_beta   90.00
_cell.angle_gamma   90.00
#
_symmetry.space_group_name_H-M   'P 1'
#
loop_
_entity.id
_entity.type
_entity.pdbx_description
1 polymer ?
#
loop_
_entity_poly.entity_id
_entity_poly.type
_entity_poly.pdbx_seq_one_letter_code
_entity_poly.pdbx_strand_id
1 'polypeptide(L)'
;PVPNPHVLLRSKAATAGVAHNIYHPVCEFCRDIVDTQSRAATDVYAYMFLADVVGFIIIIFGFWAFGKYTAAADITSSLLENQVPEAFLFMLLFQFTTMVIDRALYLRKSVLGKLVFQVILVIGIHIWMFFILPYVTQRLFRHNTVAQLWYFVKCIYFGLSAYQIRSGYPTRILGNFFTKKYNYLNLFLFQGFRLVPFLVELRAVMDWVWTDTTLSLPDWMCVEDIYANIFIIKCSRETEKKFPQPRGQKKKKVVKYGMGGLIILFLVGIIWFPLLFMSLVRSVVGIINHPIDVTVTLKLGGYEPLFSASSQQQYIKPFTNKEYEDLTKEFEGQLLAMQFITIYDVEDIVTARIEGSSGSLWSISPPSREQMRLELQNGSSDMTLHLSWTLQRYLGHGQGGASPACAPVPTLSLWTEPVALQNLFPKYIQASTGLEAEPIEELQPDGEENFLDVELQLKQERRGSGPGEHFVEWWVLRQKDAPSKVGSILPMVIFNDKVSPPSLGFLAGYGIMGLYVSVVLVIGKFVRDFFSEVSHSIMFEELPYVDRILKLCQDIFLVRETGELELEEELYAKLIFLYRSPETMIKWTREKE
;
A
#
# COMPACT_ATOMS: atom_id res chain seq x y z
N PRO A 1 -28.78 64.25 20.63
CA PRO A 1 -29.90 63.28 20.73
C PRO A 1 -29.43 61.99 21.41
N VAL A 2 -29.47 61.98 22.76
CA VAL A 2 -29.14 60.80 23.56
C VAL A 2 -30.34 59.84 23.50
N PRO A 3 -30.19 58.57 23.10
CA PRO A 3 -31.32 57.65 23.07
C PRO A 3 -31.78 57.40 24.51
N ASN A 4 -33.08 57.62 24.73
CA ASN A 4 -33.73 57.58 26.03
C ASN A 4 -33.55 56.18 26.67
N PRO A 5 -32.98 56.05 27.90
CA PRO A 5 -32.64 54.76 28.52
C PRO A 5 -33.85 53.83 28.71
N HIS A 6 -35.06 54.39 28.78
CA HIS A 6 -36.31 53.62 28.82
C HIS A 6 -36.61 52.84 27.52
N VAL A 7 -36.12 53.30 26.37
CA VAL A 7 -36.32 52.63 25.06
C VAL A 7 -35.39 51.41 24.94
N LEU A 8 -34.15 51.52 25.44
CA LEU A 8 -33.17 50.42 25.47
C LEU A 8 -33.61 49.30 26.43
N LEU A 9 -34.14 49.64 27.61
CA LEU A 9 -34.70 48.67 28.56
C LEU A 9 -35.95 47.97 28.03
N ARG A 10 -36.88 48.71 27.37
CA ARG A 10 -38.03 48.11 26.69
C ARG A 10 -37.63 47.20 25.52
N SER A 11 -36.61 47.57 24.74
CA SER A 11 -36.13 46.73 23.65
C SER A 11 -35.53 45.41 24.16
N LYS A 12 -34.73 45.45 25.22
CA LYS A 12 -34.16 44.25 25.86
C LYS A 12 -35.24 43.35 26.49
N ALA A 13 -36.24 43.94 27.15
CA ALA A 13 -37.37 43.21 27.70
C ALA A 13 -38.27 42.62 26.61
N ALA A 14 -38.47 43.32 25.49
CA ALA A 14 -39.21 42.82 24.33
C ALA A 14 -38.45 41.68 23.62
N THR A 15 -37.13 41.81 23.41
CA THR A 15 -36.31 40.73 22.85
C THR A 15 -36.24 39.52 23.77
N ALA A 16 -36.21 39.73 25.10
CA ALA A 16 -36.27 38.64 26.08
C ALA A 16 -37.64 37.95 26.11
N GLY A 17 -38.74 38.71 25.98
CA GLY A 17 -40.10 38.18 25.87
C GLY A 17 -40.34 37.40 24.56
N VAL A 18 -39.78 37.87 23.44
CA VAL A 18 -39.82 37.17 22.15
C VAL A 18 -38.98 35.89 22.21
N ALA A 19 -37.76 35.95 22.77
CA ALA A 19 -36.93 34.76 22.96
C ALA A 19 -37.59 33.73 23.89
N HIS A 20 -38.25 34.18 24.97
CA HIS A 20 -39.01 33.32 25.88
C HIS A 20 -40.19 32.65 25.17
N ASN A 21 -40.96 33.40 24.37
CA ASN A 21 -42.10 32.87 23.61
C ASN A 21 -41.69 31.87 22.51
N ILE A 22 -40.47 31.97 21.96
CA ILE A 22 -39.94 31.03 20.97
C ILE A 22 -39.32 29.79 21.65
N TYR A 23 -38.65 29.98 22.79
CA TYR A 23 -37.98 28.89 23.50
C TYR A 23 -38.96 27.99 24.27
N HIS A 24 -40.06 28.55 24.79
CA HIS A 24 -41.08 27.80 25.53
C HIS A 24 -41.67 26.61 24.74
N PRO A 25 -42.21 26.76 23.51
CA PRO A 25 -42.77 25.63 22.75
C PRO A 25 -41.70 24.60 22.38
N VAL A 26 -40.45 25.02 22.16
CA VAL A 26 -39.34 24.10 21.89
C VAL A 26 -38.99 23.28 23.13
N CYS A 27 -38.97 23.91 24.32
CA CYS A 27 -38.76 23.23 25.57
C CYS A 27 -39.89 22.26 25.92
N GLU A 28 -41.14 22.65 25.67
CA GLU A 28 -42.29 21.76 25.84
C GLU A 28 -42.20 20.55 24.89
N PHE A 29 -41.87 20.78 23.61
CA PHE A 29 -41.67 19.70 22.64
C PHE A 29 -40.53 18.76 23.05
N CYS A 30 -39.39 19.28 23.49
CA CYS A 30 -38.28 18.46 23.99
C CYS A 30 -38.69 17.67 25.25
N ARG A 31 -39.47 18.27 26.14
CA ARG A 31 -39.98 17.60 27.36
C ARG A 31 -40.94 16.46 26.99
N ASP A 32 -41.82 16.68 26.02
CA ASP A 32 -42.76 15.68 25.49
C ASP A 32 -42.05 14.56 24.71
N ILE A 33 -40.92 14.83 24.06
CA ILE A 33 -40.09 13.77 23.46
C ILE A 33 -39.48 12.88 24.53
N VAL A 34 -38.97 13.49 25.62
CA VAL A 34 -38.29 12.78 26.71
C VAL A 34 -39.28 11.98 27.57
N ASP A 35 -40.54 12.40 27.67
CA ASP A 35 -41.57 11.64 28.35
C ASP A 35 -42.04 10.45 27.49
N THR A 36 -41.55 9.25 27.83
CA THR A 36 -41.81 8.02 27.08
C THR A 36 -42.88 7.12 27.72
N GLN A 37 -43.59 7.56 28.77
CA GLN A 37 -44.47 6.69 29.57
C GLN A 37 -45.62 6.02 28.78
N SER A 38 -46.06 6.61 27.66
CA SER A 38 -47.18 6.12 26.84
C SER A 38 -46.76 5.39 25.56
N ARG A 39 -45.45 5.26 25.28
CA ARG A 39 -44.95 4.79 23.98
C ARG A 39 -44.43 3.35 24.06
N ALA A 40 -44.66 2.58 22.99
CA ALA A 40 -44.14 1.22 22.88
C ALA A 40 -42.63 1.27 22.59
N ALA A 41 -41.83 0.82 23.55
CA ALA A 41 -40.39 0.75 23.41
C ALA A 41 -39.98 -0.23 22.29
N THR A 42 -38.99 0.15 21.48
CA THR A 42 -38.46 -0.66 20.39
C THR A 42 -36.94 -0.69 20.44
N ASP A 43 -36.32 -1.81 20.06
CA ASP A 43 -34.85 -1.95 19.93
C ASP A 43 -34.47 -1.97 18.45
N VAL A 44 -33.92 -0.85 17.95
CA VAL A 44 -33.52 -0.66 16.55
C VAL A 44 -31.99 -0.51 16.44
N TYR A 45 -31.25 -0.61 17.55
CA TYR A 45 -29.82 -0.34 17.60
C TYR A 45 -29.00 -1.24 16.68
N ALA A 46 -29.38 -2.52 16.55
CA ALA A 46 -28.70 -3.44 15.63
C ALA A 46 -28.70 -2.94 14.18
N TYR A 47 -29.80 -2.35 13.72
CA TYR A 47 -29.91 -1.79 12.37
C TYR A 47 -29.12 -0.48 12.23
N MET A 48 -29.09 0.34 13.29
CA MET A 48 -28.27 1.56 13.32
C MET A 48 -26.77 1.21 13.23
N PHE A 49 -26.31 0.26 14.04
CA PHE A 49 -24.94 -0.23 14.00
C PHE A 49 -24.59 -0.84 12.64
N LEU A 50 -25.49 -1.61 12.02
CA LEU A 50 -25.27 -2.13 10.67
C LEU A 50 -25.11 -1.01 9.63
N ALA A 51 -25.93 0.04 9.70
CA ALA A 51 -25.79 1.20 8.82
C ALA A 51 -24.43 1.88 9.01
N ASP A 52 -23.97 2.03 10.25
CA ASP A 52 -22.66 2.61 10.54
C ASP A 52 -21.51 1.71 10.06
N VAL A 53 -21.61 0.38 10.19
CA VAL A 53 -20.61 -0.58 9.66
C VAL A 53 -20.55 -0.52 8.14
N VAL A 54 -21.70 -0.48 7.46
CA VAL A 54 -21.75 -0.29 6.00
C VAL A 54 -21.13 1.06 5.62
N GLY A 55 -21.41 2.12 6.38
CA GLY A 55 -20.77 3.44 6.20
C GLY A 55 -19.25 3.39 6.36
N PHE A 56 -18.76 2.64 7.35
CA PHE A 56 -17.32 2.45 7.59
C PHE A 56 -16.64 1.69 6.45
N ILE A 57 -17.28 0.63 5.94
CA ILE A 57 -16.85 -0.12 4.76
C ILE A 57 -16.78 0.79 3.52
N ILE A 58 -17.79 1.64 3.30
CA ILE A 58 -17.81 2.60 2.18
C ILE A 58 -16.65 3.59 2.29
N ILE A 59 -16.32 4.08 3.50
CA ILE A 59 -15.16 4.97 3.69
C ILE A 59 -13.87 4.25 3.32
N ILE A 60 -13.63 3.06 3.88
CA ILE A 60 -12.38 2.28 3.67
C ILE A 60 -12.17 1.97 2.19
N PHE A 61 -13.16 1.34 1.54
CA PHE A 61 -13.04 1.04 0.12
C PHE A 61 -13.05 2.32 -0.71
N GLY A 62 -13.69 3.40 -0.26
CA GLY A 62 -13.78 4.67 -0.96
C GLY A 62 -12.61 5.63 -0.76
N PHE A 63 -11.44 5.20 -0.27
CA PHE A 63 -10.36 6.12 0.14
C PHE A 63 -9.94 7.11 -0.96
N TRP A 64 -9.93 6.68 -2.23
CA TRP A 64 -9.59 7.52 -3.39
C TRP A 64 -10.57 8.69 -3.59
N ALA A 65 -11.81 8.54 -3.13
CA ALA A 65 -12.86 9.52 -3.36
C ALA A 65 -12.75 10.73 -2.42
N PHE A 66 -11.89 10.66 -1.41
CA PHE A 66 -11.65 11.71 -0.43
C PHE A 66 -10.29 12.41 -0.65
N GLY A 67 -9.58 12.09 -1.74
CA GLY A 67 -8.36 12.76 -2.19
C GLY A 67 -8.61 13.83 -3.26
N LYS A 68 -7.57 14.61 -3.60
CA LYS A 68 -7.63 15.68 -4.62
C LYS A 68 -7.52 15.17 -6.06
N TYR A 69 -6.87 14.02 -6.31
CA TYR A 69 -6.57 13.50 -7.65
C TYR A 69 -7.38 12.23 -7.98
N THR A 70 -7.85 12.10 -9.23
CA THR A 70 -8.68 10.98 -9.72
C THR A 70 -7.88 9.71 -10.00
N ALA A 71 -8.36 8.58 -9.47
CA ALA A 71 -7.71 7.26 -9.43
C ALA A 71 -7.78 6.40 -10.72
N ALA A 72 -7.82 6.97 -11.92
CA ALA A 72 -7.89 6.12 -13.12
C ALA A 72 -6.52 5.57 -13.58
N ALA A 73 -5.39 6.13 -13.13
CA ALA A 73 -4.06 5.74 -13.64
C ALA A 73 -2.96 5.55 -12.58
N ASP A 74 -3.23 5.79 -11.29
CA ASP A 74 -2.16 6.19 -10.37
C ASP A 74 -2.24 5.58 -8.96
N ILE A 75 -2.70 4.33 -8.85
CA ILE A 75 -2.54 3.56 -7.60
C ILE A 75 -1.04 3.35 -7.31
N THR A 76 -0.23 3.23 -8.36
CA THR A 76 1.23 3.13 -8.28
C THR A 76 1.87 4.45 -7.85
N SER A 77 1.49 5.61 -8.39
CA SER A 77 2.06 6.90 -7.93
C SER A 77 1.64 7.29 -6.52
N SER A 78 0.39 6.99 -6.13
CA SER A 78 -0.09 7.28 -4.77
C SER A 78 0.54 6.36 -3.71
N LEU A 79 0.87 5.11 -4.08
CA LEU A 79 1.75 4.25 -3.27
C LEU A 79 3.20 4.77 -3.23
N LEU A 80 3.68 5.40 -4.30
CA LEU A 80 5.01 6.01 -4.34
C LEU A 80 5.11 7.28 -3.50
N GLU A 81 4.02 8.06 -3.38
CA GLU A 81 3.99 9.30 -2.61
C GLU A 81 3.65 9.12 -1.12
N ASN A 82 3.25 7.92 -0.65
CA ASN A 82 2.97 7.60 0.76
C ASN A 82 2.00 8.58 1.48
N GLN A 83 1.19 9.34 0.75
CA GLN A 83 0.29 10.34 1.33
C GLN A 83 -1.14 9.82 1.39
N VAL A 84 -1.58 9.41 2.58
CA VAL A 84 -2.99 9.09 2.83
C VAL A 84 -3.79 10.40 2.87
N PRO A 85 -4.93 10.52 2.16
CA PRO A 85 -5.73 11.74 2.18
C PRO A 85 -6.19 12.11 3.60
N GLU A 86 -5.90 13.34 4.04
CA GLU A 86 -6.23 13.80 5.40
C GLU A 86 -7.74 13.78 5.68
N ALA A 87 -8.57 14.14 4.68
CA ALA A 87 -10.03 14.12 4.80
C ALA A 87 -10.58 12.70 5.01
N PHE A 88 -9.93 11.68 4.44
CA PHE A 88 -10.29 10.27 4.66
C PHE A 88 -10.01 9.86 6.11
N LEU A 89 -8.82 10.19 6.64
CA LEU A 89 -8.46 9.86 8.02
C LEU A 89 -9.41 10.51 9.03
N PHE A 90 -9.73 11.79 8.84
CA PHE A 90 -10.70 12.47 9.69
C PHE A 90 -12.07 11.79 9.66
N MET A 91 -12.57 11.45 8.46
CA MET A 91 -13.86 10.77 8.30
C MET A 91 -13.89 9.40 8.99
N LEU A 92 -12.80 8.63 8.89
CA LEU A 92 -12.67 7.32 9.52
C LEU A 92 -12.66 7.45 11.05
N LEU A 93 -11.84 8.35 11.59
CA LEU A 93 -11.76 8.60 13.03
C LEU A 93 -13.11 9.11 13.57
N PHE A 94 -13.71 10.08 12.88
CA PHE A 94 -15.01 10.62 13.25
C PHE A 94 -16.09 9.54 13.24
N GLN A 95 -16.17 8.70 12.20
CA GLN A 95 -17.13 7.60 12.12
C GLN A 95 -16.93 6.63 13.30
N PHE A 96 -15.69 6.25 13.60
CA PHE A 96 -15.37 5.38 14.74
C PHE A 96 -15.79 6.02 16.07
N THR A 97 -15.45 7.28 16.32
CA THR A 97 -15.86 8.00 17.54
C THR A 97 -17.39 8.06 17.66
N THR A 98 -18.11 8.35 16.57
CA THR A 98 -19.57 8.41 16.62
C THR A 98 -20.20 7.06 16.94
N MET A 99 -19.65 5.95 16.44
CA MET A 99 -20.09 4.59 16.81
C MET A 99 -19.91 4.32 18.32
N VAL A 100 -18.76 4.70 18.88
CA VAL A 100 -18.45 4.51 20.30
C VAL A 100 -19.38 5.33 21.19
N ILE A 101 -19.59 6.62 20.86
CA ILE A 101 -20.51 7.49 21.61
C ILE A 101 -21.94 6.98 21.52
N ASP A 102 -22.36 6.51 20.34
CA ASP A 102 -23.71 5.94 20.18
C ASP A 102 -23.90 4.68 21.04
N ARG A 103 -22.90 3.79 21.08
CA ARG A 103 -22.93 2.62 21.96
C ARG A 103 -23.07 3.01 23.43
N ALA A 104 -22.31 4.01 23.88
CA ALA A 104 -22.38 4.51 25.26
C ALA A 104 -23.76 5.08 25.60
N LEU A 105 -24.34 5.89 24.71
CA LEU A 105 -25.69 6.47 24.90
C LEU A 105 -26.78 5.39 24.90
N TYR A 106 -26.64 4.37 24.05
CA TYR A 106 -27.53 3.22 24.01
C TYR A 106 -27.52 2.43 25.33
N LEU A 107 -26.34 2.11 25.87
CA LEU A 107 -26.20 1.36 27.12
C LEU A 107 -26.72 2.12 28.33
N ARG A 108 -26.49 3.44 28.39
CA ARG A 108 -27.03 4.31 29.46
C ARG A 108 -28.53 4.62 29.33
N LYS A 109 -29.20 4.15 28.26
CA LYS A 109 -30.64 4.35 28.00
C LYS A 109 -31.08 5.83 28.04
N SER A 110 -30.18 6.78 27.76
CA SER A 110 -30.45 8.22 27.89
C SER A 110 -31.05 8.81 26.61
N VAL A 111 -32.37 9.01 26.60
CA VAL A 111 -33.10 9.64 25.48
C VAL A 111 -32.63 11.09 25.25
N LEU A 112 -32.44 11.85 26.33
CA LEU A 112 -31.99 13.24 26.25
C LEU A 112 -30.58 13.34 25.63
N GLY A 113 -29.64 12.51 26.09
CA GLY A 113 -28.29 12.47 25.55
C GLY A 113 -28.28 12.09 24.06
N LYS A 114 -29.11 11.11 23.68
CA LYS A 114 -29.27 10.70 22.29
C LYS A 114 -29.87 11.80 21.40
N LEU A 115 -30.84 12.56 21.91
CA LEU A 115 -31.44 13.70 21.18
C LEU A 115 -30.39 14.79 20.91
N VAL A 116 -29.63 15.20 21.94
CA VAL A 116 -28.58 16.20 21.81
C VAL A 116 -27.52 15.72 20.81
N PHE A 117 -27.09 14.47 20.93
CA PHE A 117 -26.14 13.86 20.00
C PHE A 117 -26.65 13.86 18.56
N GLN A 118 -27.91 13.48 18.33
CA GLN A 118 -28.54 13.48 17.00
C GLN A 118 -28.53 14.88 16.37
N VAL A 119 -28.90 15.92 17.12
CA VAL A 119 -28.94 17.30 16.62
C VAL A 119 -27.54 17.78 16.21
N ILE A 120 -26.55 17.56 17.07
CA ILE A 120 -25.14 17.93 16.78
C ILE A 120 -24.63 17.18 15.56
N LEU A 121 -24.90 15.87 15.48
CA LEU A 121 -24.40 15.01 14.41
C LEU A 121 -25.01 15.36 13.05
N VAL A 122 -26.33 15.64 13.00
CA VAL A 122 -27.01 16.06 11.77
C VAL A 122 -26.40 17.37 11.27
N ILE A 123 -26.29 18.40 12.12
CA ILE A 123 -25.73 19.69 11.73
C ILE A 123 -24.27 19.53 11.28
N GLY A 124 -23.46 18.80 12.06
CA GLY A 124 -22.05 18.58 11.78
C GLY A 124 -21.81 17.87 10.46
N ILE A 125 -22.54 16.79 10.17
CA ILE A 125 -22.38 16.04 8.91
C ILE A 125 -22.83 16.86 7.70
N HIS A 126 -23.90 17.64 7.80
CA HIS A 126 -24.32 18.50 6.69
C HIS A 126 -23.28 19.60 6.41
N ILE A 127 -22.76 20.25 7.45
CA ILE A 127 -21.70 21.25 7.29
C ILE A 127 -20.45 20.62 6.66
N TRP A 128 -20.04 19.45 7.17
CA TRP A 128 -18.88 18.74 6.67
C TRP A 128 -19.03 18.32 5.21
N MET A 129 -20.14 17.67 4.85
CA MET A 129 -20.33 17.10 3.51
C MET A 129 -20.58 18.14 2.43
N PHE A 130 -21.26 19.25 2.73
CA PHE A 130 -21.61 20.25 1.73
C PHE A 130 -20.64 21.42 1.64
N PHE A 131 -19.89 21.73 2.71
CA PHE A 131 -18.97 22.87 2.72
C PHE A 131 -17.50 22.45 2.86
N ILE A 132 -17.16 21.68 3.89
CA ILE A 132 -15.76 21.37 4.20
C ILE A 132 -15.17 20.38 3.19
N LEU A 133 -15.87 19.28 2.91
CA LEU A 133 -15.37 18.24 2.01
C LEU A 133 -15.16 18.77 0.58
N PRO A 134 -16.09 19.52 -0.05
CA PRO A 134 -15.84 20.11 -1.36
C PRO A 134 -14.73 21.16 -1.35
N TYR A 135 -14.56 21.90 -0.25
CA TYR A 135 -13.47 22.86 -0.11
C TYR A 135 -12.09 22.18 -0.04
N VAL A 136 -11.96 21.09 0.72
CA VAL A 136 -10.68 20.36 0.86
C VAL A 136 -10.35 19.56 -0.39
N THR A 137 -11.33 18.86 -0.95
CA THR A 137 -11.12 17.96 -2.11
C THR A 137 -11.19 18.69 -3.46
N GLN A 138 -11.61 19.96 -3.49
CA GLN A 138 -11.86 20.73 -4.70
C GLN A 138 -12.82 20.03 -5.69
N ARG A 139 -13.65 19.11 -5.18
CA ARG A 139 -14.61 18.33 -5.97
C ARG A 139 -16.01 18.59 -5.46
N LEU A 140 -16.90 18.96 -6.37
CA LEU A 140 -18.31 19.12 -6.07
C LEU A 140 -18.91 17.78 -5.62
N PHE A 141 -19.73 17.82 -4.57
CA PHE A 141 -20.44 16.65 -4.02
C PHE A 141 -21.23 15.88 -5.09
N ARG A 142 -21.79 16.57 -6.09
CA ARG A 142 -22.54 15.98 -7.21
C ARG A 142 -21.71 15.00 -8.05
N HIS A 143 -20.40 15.21 -8.16
CA HIS A 143 -19.53 14.31 -8.93
C HIS A 143 -18.94 13.19 -8.10
N ASN A 144 -19.08 13.22 -6.77
CA ASN A 144 -18.50 12.22 -5.87
C ASN A 144 -19.55 11.17 -5.46
N THR A 145 -19.65 10.09 -6.23
CA THR A 145 -20.62 9.01 -6.01
C THR A 145 -20.40 8.27 -4.69
N VAL A 146 -19.16 8.10 -4.25
CA VAL A 146 -18.81 7.45 -2.98
C VAL A 146 -19.31 8.27 -1.79
N ALA A 147 -19.06 9.59 -1.81
CA ALA A 147 -19.55 10.51 -0.79
C ALA A 147 -21.09 10.55 -0.74
N GLN A 148 -21.76 10.48 -1.90
CA GLN A 148 -23.23 10.39 -1.98
C GLN A 148 -23.77 9.11 -1.36
N LEU A 149 -23.15 7.97 -1.68
CA LEU A 149 -23.56 6.67 -1.13
C LEU A 149 -23.36 6.65 0.38
N TRP A 150 -22.22 7.14 0.87
CA TRP A 150 -21.95 7.26 2.31
C TRP A 150 -22.99 8.15 3.00
N TYR A 151 -23.27 9.33 2.45
CA TYR A 151 -24.26 10.26 2.97
C TYR A 151 -25.68 9.65 2.99
N PHE A 152 -26.06 8.92 1.95
CA PHE A 152 -27.33 8.21 1.88
C PHE A 152 -27.47 7.18 3.01
N VAL A 153 -26.45 6.34 3.22
CA VAL A 153 -26.44 5.37 4.34
C VAL A 153 -26.51 6.09 5.69
N LYS A 154 -25.81 7.23 5.84
CA LYS A 154 -25.88 8.03 7.07
C LYS A 154 -27.25 8.68 7.29
N CYS A 155 -27.98 9.03 6.22
CA CYS A 155 -29.37 9.48 6.31
C CYS A 155 -30.31 8.36 6.78
N ILE A 156 -30.10 7.11 6.33
CA ILE A 156 -30.82 5.95 6.86
C ILE A 156 -30.55 5.80 8.35
N TYR A 157 -29.29 5.90 8.78
CA TYR A 157 -28.91 5.92 10.20
C TYR A 157 -29.66 7.03 10.97
N PHE A 158 -29.72 8.25 10.44
CA PHE A 158 -30.46 9.34 11.08
C PHE A 158 -31.95 9.06 11.22
N GLY A 159 -32.58 8.45 10.21
CA GLY A 159 -33.97 8.02 10.28
C GLY A 159 -34.22 6.97 11.35
N LEU A 160 -33.35 5.95 11.43
CA LEU A 160 -33.43 4.90 12.46
C LEU A 160 -33.19 5.46 13.87
N SER A 161 -32.22 6.36 14.01
CA SER A 161 -31.90 7.05 15.27
C SER A 161 -33.07 7.91 15.76
N ALA A 162 -33.70 8.69 14.87
CA ALA A 162 -34.89 9.47 15.19
C ALA A 162 -36.08 8.58 15.57
N TYR A 163 -36.24 7.43 14.89
CA TYR A 163 -37.27 6.44 15.23
C TYR A 163 -37.04 5.84 16.63
N GLN A 164 -35.79 5.52 16.99
CA GLN A 164 -35.43 5.03 18.32
C GLN A 164 -35.74 6.07 19.41
N ILE A 165 -35.37 7.34 19.19
CA ILE A 165 -35.67 8.45 20.13
C ILE A 165 -37.18 8.60 20.31
N ARG A 166 -37.95 8.51 19.22
CA ARG A 166 -39.42 8.61 19.26
C ARG A 166 -40.05 7.50 20.11
N SER A 167 -39.64 6.26 19.88
CA SER A 167 -40.25 5.07 20.52
C SER A 167 -39.74 4.81 21.93
N GLY A 168 -38.55 5.32 22.29
CA GLY A 168 -37.90 5.08 23.58
C GLY A 168 -37.12 3.77 23.64
N TYR A 169 -36.37 3.58 24.73
CA TYR A 169 -35.53 2.39 24.96
C TYR A 169 -36.28 1.32 25.76
N PRO A 170 -36.16 0.03 25.40
CA PRO A 170 -36.76 -1.04 26.19
C PRO A 170 -36.01 -1.24 27.50
N THR A 171 -36.70 -1.82 28.49
CA THR A 171 -36.10 -2.13 29.79
C THR A 171 -35.01 -3.19 29.70
N ARG A 172 -35.14 -4.15 28.77
CA ARG A 172 -34.18 -5.24 28.50
C ARG A 172 -33.38 -4.98 27.21
N ILE A 173 -32.10 -4.66 27.36
CA ILE A 173 -31.14 -4.35 26.29
C ILE A 173 -29.87 -5.22 26.33
N LEU A 174 -29.52 -5.79 27.49
CA LEU A 174 -28.38 -6.67 27.68
C LEU A 174 -28.67 -8.02 27.04
N GLY A 175 -27.88 -8.31 26.03
CA GLY A 175 -27.99 -9.49 25.20
C GLY A 175 -27.41 -9.21 23.82
N ASN A 176 -26.74 -10.19 23.25
CA ASN A 176 -26.28 -10.08 21.87
C ASN A 176 -27.48 -10.26 20.92
N PHE A 177 -27.59 -9.40 19.92
CA PHE A 177 -28.66 -9.47 18.92
C PHE A 177 -28.69 -10.84 18.22
N PHE A 178 -27.50 -11.39 17.91
CA PHE A 178 -27.37 -12.67 17.22
C PHE A 178 -27.76 -13.88 18.08
N THR A 179 -27.81 -13.74 19.40
CA THR A 179 -28.05 -14.86 20.32
C THR A 179 -29.51 -15.05 20.72
N LYS A 180 -30.45 -14.32 20.10
CA LYS A 180 -31.90 -14.41 20.39
C LYS A 180 -32.57 -15.71 19.90
N LYS A 181 -32.03 -16.37 18.86
CA LYS A 181 -32.56 -17.65 18.33
C LYS A 181 -31.44 -18.68 18.13
N TYR A 182 -31.76 -19.95 18.32
CA TYR A 182 -30.83 -21.08 18.17
C TYR A 182 -31.01 -21.77 16.81
N ASN A 183 -30.58 -21.08 15.75
CA ASN A 183 -30.68 -21.54 14.35
C ASN A 183 -29.29 -21.57 13.70
N TYR A 184 -29.13 -22.36 12.63
CA TYR A 184 -27.90 -22.38 11.82
C TYR A 184 -27.48 -20.99 11.33
N LEU A 185 -28.43 -20.17 10.87
CA LEU A 185 -28.14 -18.81 10.41
C LEU A 185 -27.49 -17.97 11.51
N ASN A 186 -28.04 -18.03 12.73
CA ASN A 186 -27.51 -17.28 13.87
C ASN A 186 -26.16 -17.82 14.33
N LEU A 187 -25.93 -19.14 14.24
CA LEU A 187 -24.63 -19.74 14.52
C LEU A 187 -23.55 -19.18 13.57
N PHE A 188 -23.81 -19.20 12.26
CA PHE A 188 -22.86 -18.69 11.27
C PHE A 188 -22.66 -17.18 11.37
N LEU A 189 -23.73 -16.40 11.58
CA LEU A 189 -23.61 -14.95 11.78
C LEU A 189 -22.84 -14.62 13.06
N PHE A 190 -23.04 -15.36 14.14
CA PHE A 190 -22.32 -15.17 15.41
C PHE A 190 -20.85 -15.56 15.29
N GLN A 191 -20.53 -16.66 14.60
CA GLN A 191 -19.14 -17.02 14.29
C GLN A 191 -18.48 -15.97 13.38
N GLY A 192 -19.18 -15.51 12.34
CA GLY A 192 -18.71 -14.42 11.48
C GLY A 192 -18.45 -13.13 12.24
N PHE A 193 -19.33 -12.77 13.19
CA PHE A 193 -19.14 -11.64 14.10
C PHE A 193 -17.88 -11.78 14.96
N ARG A 194 -17.57 -12.98 15.47
CA ARG A 194 -16.36 -13.25 16.25
C ARG A 194 -15.07 -13.26 15.42
N LEU A 195 -15.16 -13.50 14.12
CA LEU A 195 -14.01 -13.47 13.21
C LEU A 195 -13.57 -12.03 12.87
N VAL A 196 -14.42 -11.02 13.09
CA VAL A 196 -14.04 -9.63 12.85
C VAL A 196 -13.06 -9.19 13.95
N PRO A 197 -11.82 -8.82 13.60
CA PRO A 197 -10.81 -8.47 14.58
C PRO A 197 -11.18 -7.20 15.34
N PHE A 198 -10.81 -7.14 16.62
CA PHE A 198 -11.06 -6.04 17.56
C PHE A 198 -12.53 -5.74 17.88
N LEU A 199 -13.48 -6.27 17.12
CA LEU A 199 -14.89 -5.93 17.27
C LEU A 199 -15.49 -6.53 18.55
N VAL A 200 -15.15 -7.79 18.86
CA VAL A 200 -15.62 -8.47 20.08
C VAL A 200 -14.98 -7.85 21.32
N GLU A 201 -13.68 -7.58 21.25
CA GLU A 201 -12.90 -7.00 22.33
C GLU A 201 -13.38 -5.59 22.66
N LEU A 202 -13.51 -4.74 21.63
CA LEU A 202 -14.05 -3.39 21.81
C LEU A 202 -15.47 -3.44 22.36
N ARG A 203 -16.33 -4.32 21.84
CA ARG A 203 -17.69 -4.48 22.36
C ARG A 203 -17.67 -4.84 23.85
N ALA A 204 -16.89 -5.83 24.25
CA ALA A 204 -16.88 -6.30 25.63
C ALA A 204 -16.37 -5.22 26.59
N VAL A 205 -15.30 -4.51 26.22
CA VAL A 205 -14.77 -3.39 27.01
C VAL A 205 -15.79 -2.26 27.11
N MET A 206 -16.41 -1.89 25.99
CA MET A 206 -17.46 -0.86 25.93
C MET A 206 -18.66 -1.23 26.82
N ASP A 207 -19.15 -2.46 26.70
CA ASP A 207 -20.28 -2.93 27.49
C ASP A 207 -19.95 -2.95 29.00
N TRP A 208 -18.70 -3.29 29.38
CA TRP A 208 -18.21 -3.21 30.76
C TRP A 208 -18.13 -1.76 31.29
N VAL A 209 -17.59 -0.81 30.51
CA VAL A 209 -17.39 0.59 30.95
C VAL A 209 -18.72 1.30 31.25
N TRP A 210 -19.77 1.05 30.46
CA TRP A 210 -21.02 1.80 30.55
C TRP A 210 -22.17 1.06 31.22
N THR A 211 -21.95 -0.17 31.67
CA THR A 211 -22.92 -0.93 32.47
C THR A 211 -22.49 -0.91 33.94
N ASP A 212 -23.45 -0.67 34.83
CA ASP A 212 -23.20 -0.73 36.26
C ASP A 212 -23.06 -2.21 36.67
N THR A 213 -21.88 -2.63 37.12
CA THR A 213 -21.55 -4.02 37.52
C THR A 213 -20.49 -4.02 38.63
N THR A 214 -20.44 -5.06 39.44
CA THR A 214 -19.38 -5.28 40.45
C THR A 214 -18.18 -6.04 39.89
N LEU A 215 -18.31 -6.68 38.73
CA LEU A 215 -17.27 -7.53 38.16
C LEU A 215 -16.09 -6.72 37.62
N SER A 216 -14.88 -7.24 37.83
CA SER A 216 -13.67 -6.71 37.20
C SER A 216 -13.67 -7.00 35.69
N LEU A 217 -12.86 -6.28 34.92
CA LEU A 217 -12.80 -6.49 33.46
C LEU A 217 -12.42 -7.95 33.07
N PRO A 218 -11.42 -8.61 33.70
CA PRO A 218 -11.15 -10.04 33.43
C PRO A 218 -12.34 -10.96 33.72
N ASP A 219 -13.07 -10.72 34.82
CA ASP A 219 -14.25 -11.49 35.20
C ASP A 219 -15.38 -11.29 34.18
N TRP A 220 -15.59 -10.06 33.72
CA TRP A 220 -16.52 -9.73 32.64
C TRP A 220 -16.20 -10.48 31.35
N MET A 221 -14.93 -10.45 30.93
CA MET A 221 -14.47 -11.17 29.74
C MET A 221 -14.67 -12.68 29.89
N CYS A 222 -14.46 -13.23 31.09
CA CYS A 222 -14.70 -14.64 31.38
C CYS A 222 -16.17 -15.03 31.21
N VAL A 223 -17.11 -14.23 31.74
CA VAL A 223 -18.55 -14.47 31.58
C VAL A 223 -18.97 -14.42 30.10
N GLU A 224 -18.51 -13.42 29.36
CA GLU A 224 -18.82 -13.25 27.93
C GLU A 224 -18.25 -14.40 27.08
N ASP A 225 -17.03 -14.85 27.34
CA ASP A 225 -16.43 -15.98 26.61
C ASP A 225 -17.15 -17.30 26.92
N ILE A 226 -17.46 -17.57 28.19
CA ILE A 226 -18.28 -18.73 28.60
C ILE A 226 -19.63 -18.70 27.89
N TYR A 227 -20.31 -17.55 27.90
CA TYR A 227 -21.60 -17.40 27.23
C TYR A 227 -21.50 -17.64 25.72
N ALA A 228 -20.47 -17.08 25.06
CA ALA A 228 -20.25 -17.25 23.63
C ALA A 228 -20.01 -18.72 23.25
N ASN A 229 -19.20 -19.45 24.03
CA ASN A 229 -18.90 -20.85 23.77
C ASN A 229 -20.12 -21.74 24.04
N ILE A 230 -20.84 -21.52 25.14
CA ILE A 230 -22.10 -22.23 25.44
C ILE A 230 -23.18 -21.96 24.39
N PHE A 231 -23.28 -20.74 23.86
CA PHE A 231 -24.22 -20.43 22.80
C PHE A 231 -23.94 -21.21 21.50
N ILE A 232 -22.66 -21.34 21.12
CA ILE A 232 -22.24 -22.14 19.96
C ILE A 232 -22.63 -23.61 20.15
N ILE A 233 -22.31 -24.17 21.32
CA ILE A 233 -22.66 -25.57 21.66
C ILE A 233 -24.18 -25.74 21.63
N LYS A 234 -24.95 -24.82 22.22
CA LYS A 234 -26.42 -24.84 22.20
C LYS A 234 -26.97 -24.88 20.78
N CYS A 235 -26.46 -24.03 19.88
CA CYS A 235 -26.89 -24.03 18.47
C CYS A 235 -26.54 -25.34 17.76
N SER A 236 -25.38 -25.93 18.05
CA SER A 236 -24.96 -27.23 17.53
C SER A 236 -25.89 -28.36 18.00
N ARG A 237 -26.19 -28.42 19.31
CA ARG A 237 -27.10 -29.42 19.88
C ARG A 237 -28.54 -29.27 19.37
N GLU A 238 -29.06 -28.04 19.24
CA GLU A 238 -30.39 -27.81 18.66
C GLU A 238 -30.48 -28.24 17.19
N THR A 239 -29.37 -28.08 16.47
CA THR A 239 -29.25 -28.55 15.09
C THR A 239 -29.26 -30.07 15.00
N GLU A 240 -28.50 -30.75 15.84
CA GLU A 240 -28.48 -32.21 15.91
C GLU A 240 -29.84 -32.78 16.31
N LYS A 241 -30.58 -32.09 17.20
CA LYS A 241 -31.97 -32.44 17.53
C LYS A 241 -32.93 -32.26 16.35
N LYS A 242 -32.80 -31.17 15.58
CA LYS A 242 -33.65 -30.89 14.40
C LYS A 242 -33.37 -31.85 13.24
N PHE A 243 -32.11 -32.26 13.08
CA PHE A 243 -31.66 -33.15 12.00
C PHE A 243 -30.91 -34.37 12.58
N PRO A 244 -31.62 -35.27 13.29
CA PRO A 244 -30.99 -36.40 13.96
C PRO A 244 -30.38 -37.36 12.95
N GLN A 245 -29.18 -37.84 13.26
CA GLN A 245 -28.51 -38.88 12.48
C GLN A 245 -28.60 -40.21 13.23
N PRO A 246 -29.11 -41.27 12.59
CA PRO A 246 -29.14 -42.60 13.20
C PRO A 246 -27.71 -43.09 13.52
N ARG A 247 -27.57 -43.75 14.67
CA ARG A 247 -26.28 -44.24 15.18
C ARG A 247 -25.69 -45.28 14.21
N GLY A 248 -24.37 -45.24 14.03
CA GLY A 248 -23.63 -46.22 13.23
C GLY A 248 -23.73 -46.04 11.70
N GLN A 249 -24.41 -45.02 11.20
CA GLN A 249 -24.49 -44.78 9.75
C GLN A 249 -23.30 -43.98 9.20
N LYS A 250 -22.88 -44.33 7.97
CA LYS A 250 -21.82 -43.63 7.26
C LYS A 250 -22.26 -42.20 6.92
N LYS A 251 -21.40 -41.20 7.17
CA LYS A 251 -21.62 -39.81 6.73
C LYS A 251 -21.71 -39.75 5.20
N LYS A 252 -22.60 -38.89 4.67
CA LYS A 252 -22.81 -38.73 3.23
C LYS A 252 -21.51 -38.34 2.52
N LYS A 253 -21.20 -39.00 1.40
CA LYS A 253 -20.00 -38.75 0.58
C LYS A 253 -19.88 -37.28 0.17
N VAL A 254 -20.99 -36.64 -0.20
CA VAL A 254 -21.04 -35.22 -0.62
C VAL A 254 -20.48 -34.29 0.45
N VAL A 255 -20.81 -34.51 1.73
CA VAL A 255 -20.31 -33.67 2.84
C VAL A 255 -18.81 -33.88 3.05
N LYS A 256 -18.34 -35.13 2.94
CA LYS A 256 -16.92 -35.46 3.09
C LYS A 256 -16.06 -34.84 1.98
N TYR A 257 -16.44 -35.06 0.72
CA TYR A 257 -15.69 -34.54 -0.43
C TYR A 257 -15.85 -33.03 -0.58
N GLY A 258 -17.02 -32.46 -0.26
CA GLY A 258 -17.24 -31.02 -0.30
C GLY A 258 -16.41 -30.27 0.75
N MET A 259 -16.57 -30.63 2.03
CA MET A 259 -15.83 -29.97 3.11
C MET A 259 -14.33 -30.26 3.06
N GLY A 260 -13.96 -31.54 2.87
CA GLY A 260 -12.56 -31.93 2.78
C GLY A 260 -11.87 -31.35 1.54
N GLY A 261 -12.54 -31.36 0.37
CA GLY A 261 -12.02 -30.77 -0.85
C GLY A 261 -11.82 -29.25 -0.74
N LEU A 262 -12.74 -28.55 -0.09
CA LEU A 262 -12.61 -27.10 0.14
C LEU A 262 -11.43 -26.77 1.07
N ILE A 263 -11.21 -27.55 2.13
CA ILE A 263 -10.04 -27.39 3.02
C ILE A 263 -8.72 -27.65 2.26
N ILE A 264 -8.67 -28.72 1.44
CA ILE A 264 -7.48 -29.04 0.63
C ILE A 264 -7.22 -27.92 -0.38
N LEU A 265 -8.23 -27.45 -1.09
CA LEU A 265 -8.11 -26.36 -2.06
C LEU A 265 -7.61 -25.08 -1.37
N PHE A 266 -8.15 -24.75 -0.20
CA PHE A 266 -7.72 -23.60 0.59
C PHE A 266 -6.23 -23.70 1.00
N LEU A 267 -5.79 -24.88 1.45
CA LEU A 267 -4.39 -25.12 1.84
C LEU A 267 -3.45 -25.03 0.62
N VAL A 268 -3.83 -25.61 -0.52
CA VAL A 268 -3.09 -25.47 -1.78
C VAL A 268 -3.04 -24.00 -2.21
N GLY A 269 -4.15 -23.27 -2.08
CA GLY A 269 -4.22 -21.84 -2.34
C GLY A 269 -3.21 -21.05 -1.52
N ILE A 270 -3.12 -21.28 -0.20
CA ILE A 270 -2.14 -20.60 0.67
C ILE A 270 -0.69 -20.85 0.23
N ILE A 271 -0.36 -22.07 -0.19
CA ILE A 271 1.00 -22.43 -0.58
C ILE A 271 1.35 -21.84 -1.96
N TRP A 272 0.45 -21.94 -2.93
CA TRP A 272 0.75 -21.61 -4.32
C TRP A 272 0.39 -20.18 -4.72
N PHE A 273 -0.60 -19.56 -4.09
CA PHE A 273 -1.02 -18.19 -4.42
C PHE A 273 0.11 -17.18 -4.29
N PRO A 274 0.93 -17.16 -3.22
CA PRO A 274 2.07 -16.25 -3.14
C PRO A 274 3.08 -16.47 -4.28
N LEU A 275 3.37 -17.72 -4.64
CA LEU A 275 4.30 -18.02 -5.75
C LEU A 275 3.78 -17.48 -7.09
N LEU A 276 2.50 -17.69 -7.37
CA LEU A 276 1.86 -17.17 -8.59
C LEU A 276 1.77 -15.64 -8.58
N PHE A 277 1.44 -15.04 -7.45
CA PHE A 277 1.40 -13.59 -7.32
C PHE A 277 2.77 -12.97 -7.57
N MET A 278 3.84 -13.57 -7.04
CA MET A 278 5.20 -13.03 -7.20
C MET A 278 5.75 -13.16 -8.61
N SER A 279 5.39 -14.21 -9.37
CA SER A 279 5.79 -14.30 -10.78
C SER A 279 5.14 -13.20 -11.62
N LEU A 280 3.89 -12.83 -11.30
CA LEU A 280 3.17 -11.74 -11.96
C LEU A 280 3.77 -10.37 -11.64
N VAL A 281 4.16 -10.13 -10.37
CA VAL A 281 4.70 -8.82 -9.95
C VAL A 281 6.07 -8.51 -10.58
N ARG A 282 6.98 -9.49 -10.70
CA ARG A 282 8.30 -9.25 -11.34
C ARG A 282 8.19 -8.94 -12.84
N SER A 283 7.23 -9.54 -13.52
CA SER A 283 7.08 -9.38 -14.98
C SER A 283 6.53 -8.02 -15.41
N VAL A 284 5.89 -7.26 -14.51
CA VAL A 284 5.10 -6.06 -14.87
C VAL A 284 5.76 -4.74 -14.42
N VAL A 285 6.78 -4.79 -13.57
CA VAL A 285 7.22 -3.60 -12.81
C VAL A 285 8.64 -3.12 -13.15
N GLY A 286 9.24 -3.59 -14.24
CA GLY A 286 10.50 -3.03 -14.75
C GLY A 286 10.28 -1.66 -15.39
N ILE A 287 10.86 -0.59 -14.84
CA ILE A 287 10.82 0.75 -15.43
C ILE A 287 12.03 0.92 -16.35
N ILE A 288 11.78 1.49 -17.54
CA ILE A 288 12.81 1.82 -18.53
C ILE A 288 13.76 2.89 -17.97
N ASN A 289 15.06 2.67 -18.12
CA ASN A 289 16.10 3.51 -17.50
C ASN A 289 17.07 4.12 -18.52
N HIS A 290 16.57 5.04 -19.36
CA HIS A 290 17.41 5.71 -20.35
C HIS A 290 18.47 6.61 -19.70
N PRO A 291 19.68 6.69 -20.28
CA PRO A 291 20.65 7.70 -19.90
C PRO A 291 20.15 9.09 -20.31
N ILE A 292 20.32 10.05 -19.42
CA ILE A 292 20.05 11.48 -19.64
C ILE A 292 21.24 12.13 -20.35
N ASP A 293 22.44 11.69 -19.99
CA ASP A 293 23.70 12.15 -20.57
C ASP A 293 24.67 10.98 -20.76
N VAL A 294 25.37 11.00 -21.89
CA VAL A 294 26.44 10.06 -22.23
C VAL A 294 27.69 10.88 -22.51
N THR A 295 28.63 10.86 -21.57
CA THR A 295 29.91 11.56 -21.69
C THR A 295 31.01 10.57 -22.05
N VAL A 296 31.73 10.81 -23.16
CA VAL A 296 32.90 10.03 -23.56
C VAL A 296 34.15 10.90 -23.45
N THR A 297 35.20 10.37 -22.83
CA THR A 297 36.49 11.06 -22.69
C THR A 297 37.65 10.19 -23.13
N LEU A 298 38.57 10.79 -23.88
CA LEU A 298 39.82 10.17 -24.32
C LEU A 298 40.99 10.89 -23.65
N LYS A 299 41.78 10.14 -22.87
CA LYS A 299 42.95 10.63 -22.14
C LYS A 299 44.18 9.88 -22.59
N LEU A 300 45.30 10.61 -22.72
CA LEU A 300 46.60 10.00 -22.95
C LEU A 300 47.41 10.11 -21.66
N GLY A 301 47.73 8.97 -21.04
CA GLY A 301 48.43 8.90 -19.76
C GLY A 301 47.77 9.74 -18.66
N GLY A 302 48.59 10.47 -17.91
CA GLY A 302 48.15 11.40 -16.86
C GLY A 302 47.89 12.84 -17.35
N TYR A 303 47.86 13.08 -18.66
CA TYR A 303 47.66 14.41 -19.22
C TYR A 303 46.18 14.83 -19.26
N GLU A 304 45.95 16.12 -19.51
CA GLU A 304 44.60 16.65 -19.76
C GLU A 304 43.93 15.90 -20.92
N PRO A 305 42.60 15.64 -20.84
CA PRO A 305 41.89 14.86 -21.83
C PRO A 305 42.01 15.49 -23.21
N LEU A 306 42.33 14.65 -24.19
CA LEU A 306 42.40 15.07 -25.58
C LEU A 306 41.00 15.36 -26.09
N PHE A 307 40.05 14.48 -25.81
CA PHE A 307 38.68 14.60 -26.27
C PHE A 307 37.71 14.43 -25.10
N SER A 308 36.70 15.30 -25.04
CA SER A 308 35.56 15.15 -24.14
C SER A 308 34.31 15.61 -24.87
N ALA A 309 33.34 14.72 -25.03
CA ALA A 309 32.05 15.02 -25.65
C ALA A 309 30.92 14.42 -24.81
N SER A 310 29.88 15.21 -24.58
CA SER A 310 28.68 14.84 -23.84
C SER A 310 27.49 14.91 -24.79
N SER A 311 26.73 13.81 -24.85
CA SER A 311 25.52 13.69 -25.67
C SER A 311 24.30 13.75 -24.75
N GLN A 312 23.52 14.82 -24.88
CA GLN A 312 22.31 15.03 -24.10
C GLN A 312 21.07 14.43 -24.80
N GLN A 313 19.91 14.51 -24.15
CA GLN A 313 18.63 13.90 -24.56
C GLN A 313 18.22 14.04 -26.04
N GLN A 314 18.59 15.13 -26.74
CA GLN A 314 18.23 15.29 -28.17
C GLN A 314 19.06 14.41 -29.12
N TYR A 315 20.25 14.00 -28.66
CA TYR A 315 21.21 13.18 -29.39
C TYR A 315 21.19 11.71 -28.95
N ILE A 316 20.52 11.40 -27.84
CA ILE A 316 20.20 10.04 -27.40
C ILE A 316 18.82 9.69 -27.96
N LYS A 317 18.77 8.76 -28.92
CA LYS A 317 17.50 8.35 -29.54
C LYS A 317 17.18 6.90 -29.18
N PRO A 318 15.96 6.60 -28.74
CA PRO A 318 15.53 5.22 -28.58
C PRO A 318 15.54 4.51 -29.93
N PHE A 319 15.81 3.21 -29.91
CA PHE A 319 15.77 2.39 -31.11
C PHE A 319 14.37 2.42 -31.75
N THR A 320 14.34 2.41 -33.07
CA THR A 320 13.12 2.14 -33.84
C THR A 320 12.98 0.66 -34.13
N ASN A 321 11.75 0.18 -34.36
CA ASN A 321 11.52 -1.23 -34.72
C ASN A 321 12.36 -1.68 -35.94
N LYS A 322 12.61 -0.78 -36.89
CA LYS A 322 13.46 -1.06 -38.07
C LYS A 322 14.93 -1.24 -37.68
N GLU A 323 15.46 -0.37 -36.84
CA GLU A 323 16.86 -0.48 -36.36
C GLU A 323 17.05 -1.75 -35.51
N TYR A 324 16.03 -2.18 -34.76
CA TYR A 324 16.06 -3.45 -34.02
C TYR A 324 16.04 -4.66 -34.97
N GLU A 325 15.21 -4.64 -36.01
CA GLU A 325 15.21 -5.67 -37.06
C GLU A 325 16.55 -5.74 -37.80
N ASP A 326 17.17 -4.59 -38.08
CA ASP A 326 18.46 -4.51 -38.76
C ASP A 326 19.59 -5.06 -37.88
N LEU A 327 19.59 -4.75 -36.57
CA LEU A 327 20.50 -5.32 -35.58
C LEU A 327 20.33 -6.85 -35.48
N THR A 328 19.08 -7.32 -35.46
CA THR A 328 18.77 -8.75 -35.39
C THR A 328 19.30 -9.50 -36.62
N LYS A 329 19.20 -8.89 -37.81
CA LYS A 329 19.75 -9.44 -39.06
C LYS A 329 21.28 -9.44 -39.07
N GLU A 330 21.92 -8.39 -38.52
CA GLU A 330 23.39 -8.30 -38.40
C GLU A 330 23.95 -9.48 -37.59
N PHE A 331 23.25 -9.89 -36.53
CA PHE A 331 23.68 -10.95 -35.60
C PHE A 331 22.96 -12.30 -35.77
N GLU A 332 22.17 -12.51 -36.81
CA GLU A 332 21.38 -13.74 -37.03
C GLU A 332 22.24 -15.02 -37.02
N GLY A 333 23.49 -14.92 -37.48
CA GLY A 333 24.45 -16.03 -37.51
C GLY A 333 25.10 -16.37 -36.16
N GLN A 334 24.90 -15.56 -35.11
CA GLN A 334 25.54 -15.69 -33.81
C GLN A 334 24.50 -15.96 -32.71
N LEU A 335 24.48 -17.19 -32.18
CA LEU A 335 23.45 -17.62 -31.23
C LEU A 335 23.50 -16.84 -29.89
N LEU A 336 24.70 -16.55 -29.38
CA LEU A 336 24.88 -15.87 -28.09
C LEU A 336 24.44 -14.39 -28.18
N ALA A 337 24.83 -13.68 -29.23
CA ALA A 337 24.36 -12.34 -29.55
C ALA A 337 22.83 -12.26 -29.63
N MET A 338 22.21 -13.22 -30.33
CA MET A 338 20.76 -13.29 -30.46
C MET A 338 20.05 -13.53 -29.12
N GLN A 339 20.59 -14.43 -28.29
CA GLN A 339 20.06 -14.65 -26.94
C GLN A 339 20.11 -13.36 -26.12
N PHE A 340 21.22 -12.61 -26.19
CA PHE A 340 21.36 -11.33 -25.49
C PHE A 340 20.36 -10.28 -26.00
N ILE A 341 20.28 -10.07 -27.32
CA ILE A 341 19.38 -9.06 -27.93
C ILE A 341 17.91 -9.31 -27.55
N THR A 342 17.47 -10.57 -27.50
CA THR A 342 16.08 -10.93 -27.17
C THR A 342 15.69 -10.67 -25.71
N ILE A 343 16.64 -10.43 -24.81
CA ILE A 343 16.37 -10.05 -23.42
C ILE A 343 15.83 -8.61 -23.33
N TYR A 344 16.19 -7.76 -24.31
CA TYR A 344 15.86 -6.35 -24.32
C TYR A 344 14.73 -6.05 -25.30
N ASP A 345 13.77 -5.23 -24.85
CA ASP A 345 12.76 -4.66 -25.74
C ASP A 345 13.36 -3.52 -26.56
N VAL A 346 12.69 -3.16 -27.67
CA VAL A 346 13.09 -2.04 -28.54
C VAL A 346 13.24 -0.73 -27.76
N GLU A 347 12.41 -0.54 -26.73
CA GLU A 347 12.42 0.63 -25.87
C GLU A 347 13.59 0.67 -24.88
N ASP A 348 14.24 -0.47 -24.58
CA ASP A 348 15.35 -0.53 -23.63
C ASP A 348 16.68 -0.11 -24.27
N ILE A 349 16.74 -0.12 -25.60
CA ILE A 349 17.95 0.15 -26.39
C ILE A 349 17.93 1.60 -26.88
N VAL A 350 19.03 2.30 -26.67
CA VAL A 350 19.20 3.68 -27.15
C VAL A 350 20.48 3.81 -27.97
N THR A 351 20.46 4.67 -28.98
CA THR A 351 21.66 5.10 -29.70
C THR A 351 22.05 6.49 -29.21
N ALA A 352 23.20 6.60 -28.55
CA ALA A 352 23.84 7.87 -28.23
C ALA A 352 24.67 8.32 -29.43
N ARG A 353 24.34 9.49 -29.99
CA ARG A 353 25.06 10.09 -31.12
C ARG A 353 26.10 11.07 -30.60
N ILE A 354 27.33 10.60 -30.41
CA ILE A 354 28.42 11.40 -29.86
C ILE A 354 29.02 12.27 -30.96
N GLU A 355 29.08 13.58 -30.74
CA GLU A 355 29.75 14.49 -31.66
C GLU A 355 31.26 14.24 -31.64
N GLY A 356 31.85 14.04 -32.81
CA GLY A 356 33.27 13.76 -32.98
C GLY A 356 34.18 14.97 -32.77
N SER A 357 33.65 16.19 -32.60
CA SER A 357 34.47 17.35 -32.20
C SER A 357 34.42 17.50 -30.69
N SER A 358 35.58 17.68 -30.04
CA SER A 358 35.62 17.90 -28.58
C SER A 358 34.76 19.10 -28.19
N GLY A 359 33.92 18.93 -27.16
CA GLY A 359 33.07 19.99 -26.62
C GLY A 359 33.84 21.04 -25.82
N SER A 360 35.07 20.72 -25.42
CA SER A 360 36.00 21.63 -24.73
C SER A 360 37.28 21.85 -25.55
N LEU A 361 37.87 23.03 -25.35
CA LEU A 361 39.20 23.37 -25.84
C LEU A 361 40.26 22.57 -25.08
N TRP A 362 41.36 22.24 -25.75
CA TRP A 362 42.45 21.50 -25.13
C TRP A 362 43.29 22.43 -24.25
N SER A 363 43.02 22.42 -22.95
CA SER A 363 43.63 23.30 -21.94
C SER A 363 44.94 22.78 -21.36
N ILE A 364 45.78 22.13 -22.16
CA ILE A 364 47.09 21.65 -21.69
C ILE A 364 48.03 22.83 -21.41
N SER A 365 48.81 22.74 -20.32
CA SER A 365 49.85 23.74 -20.06
C SER A 365 50.99 23.63 -21.09
N PRO A 366 51.60 24.72 -21.56
CA PRO A 366 52.75 24.67 -22.46
C PRO A 366 53.90 23.74 -22.00
N PRO A 367 54.29 23.70 -20.70
CA PRO A 367 55.31 22.74 -20.26
C PRO A 367 54.83 21.28 -20.31
N SER A 368 53.58 20.99 -19.94
CA SER A 368 53.01 19.64 -20.06
C SER A 368 52.91 19.18 -21.51
N ARG A 369 52.62 20.09 -22.44
CA ARG A 369 52.59 19.80 -23.88
C ARG A 369 53.97 19.42 -24.40
N GLU A 370 54.99 20.17 -24.01
CA GLU A 370 56.37 19.87 -24.39
C GLU A 370 56.84 18.55 -23.78
N GLN A 371 56.47 18.26 -22.54
CA GLN A 371 56.74 16.98 -21.89
C GLN A 371 56.05 15.81 -22.62
N MET A 372 54.76 15.93 -22.93
CA MET A 372 54.02 14.93 -23.70
C MET A 372 54.65 14.69 -25.08
N ARG A 373 55.11 15.76 -25.74
CA ARG A 373 55.82 15.69 -27.02
C ARG A 373 57.15 14.94 -26.90
N LEU A 374 57.93 15.22 -25.85
CA LEU A 374 59.20 14.55 -25.59
C LEU A 374 59.01 13.08 -25.19
N GLU A 375 57.98 12.75 -24.40
CA GLU A 375 57.64 11.38 -24.01
C GLU A 375 57.18 10.56 -25.21
N LEU A 376 56.39 11.15 -26.12
CA LEU A 376 56.04 10.48 -27.38
C LEU A 376 57.28 10.24 -28.25
N GLN A 377 58.20 11.21 -28.36
CA GLN A 377 59.38 11.11 -29.23
C GLN A 377 60.54 10.26 -28.71
N ASN A 378 60.83 10.36 -27.42
CA ASN A 378 62.05 9.83 -26.80
C ASN A 378 61.77 8.89 -25.61
N GLY A 379 60.50 8.69 -25.25
CA GLY A 379 60.13 7.84 -24.11
C GLY A 379 60.40 6.36 -24.38
N SER A 380 61.06 5.70 -23.42
CA SER A 380 61.22 4.23 -23.41
C SER A 380 60.05 3.52 -22.73
N SER A 381 59.07 4.28 -22.22
CA SER A 381 57.91 3.81 -21.47
C SER A 381 56.65 3.87 -22.32
N ASP A 382 55.87 2.81 -22.27
CA ASP A 382 54.57 2.72 -22.93
C ASP A 382 53.60 3.75 -22.37
N MET A 383 53.03 4.58 -23.25
CA MET A 383 52.01 5.57 -22.89
C MET A 383 50.63 4.96 -23.11
N THR A 384 49.81 4.89 -22.05
CA THR A 384 48.46 4.33 -22.13
C THR A 384 47.47 5.35 -22.66
N LEU A 385 46.65 4.93 -23.61
CA LEU A 385 45.48 5.68 -24.04
C LEU A 385 44.27 5.13 -23.28
N HIS A 386 43.49 5.98 -22.64
CA HIS A 386 42.32 5.59 -21.86
C HIS A 386 41.07 6.22 -22.45
N LEU A 387 40.15 5.37 -22.93
CA LEU A 387 38.80 5.78 -23.33
C LEU A 387 37.85 5.46 -22.17
N SER A 388 37.13 6.46 -21.67
CA SER A 388 36.12 6.25 -20.62
C SER A 388 34.79 6.84 -21.04
N TRP A 389 33.70 6.20 -20.60
CA TRP A 389 32.34 6.68 -20.78
C TRP A 389 31.62 6.75 -19.44
N THR A 390 30.78 7.77 -19.29
CA THR A 390 29.93 7.98 -18.12
C THR A 390 28.50 8.15 -18.57
N LEU A 391 27.63 7.31 -18.03
CA LEU A 391 26.19 7.28 -18.28
C LEU A 391 25.49 7.88 -17.06
N GLN A 392 24.91 9.07 -17.20
CA GLN A 392 24.10 9.67 -16.15
C GLN A 392 22.64 9.28 -16.31
N ARG A 393 22.00 8.76 -15.26
CA ARG A 393 20.59 8.38 -15.25
C ARG A 393 19.82 9.16 -14.19
N TYR A 394 18.48 9.08 -14.22
CA TYR A 394 17.62 9.83 -13.30
C TYR A 394 17.81 9.44 -11.82
N LEU A 395 18.19 8.19 -11.54
CA LEU A 395 18.34 7.64 -10.19
C LEU A 395 19.75 7.07 -9.91
N GLY A 396 20.77 7.43 -10.69
CA GLY A 396 22.14 6.96 -10.48
C GLY A 396 23.14 7.33 -11.58
N HIS A 397 24.40 6.93 -11.40
CA HIS A 397 25.48 7.07 -12.38
C HIS A 397 26.04 5.69 -12.72
N GLY A 398 26.24 5.40 -14.00
CA GLY A 398 27.04 4.28 -14.47
C GLY A 398 28.34 4.80 -15.08
N GLN A 399 29.48 4.20 -14.76
CA GLN A 399 30.79 4.52 -15.30
C GLN A 399 31.40 3.27 -15.93
N GLY A 400 32.07 3.44 -17.06
CA GLY A 400 32.83 2.37 -17.70
C GLY A 400 34.04 2.93 -18.41
N GLY A 401 35.02 2.08 -18.69
CA GLY A 401 36.19 2.48 -19.46
C GLY A 401 36.87 1.31 -20.13
N ALA A 402 37.33 1.54 -21.35
CA ALA A 402 38.20 0.66 -22.10
C ALA A 402 39.60 1.29 -22.15
N SER A 403 40.61 0.52 -21.79
CA SER A 403 42.00 0.93 -21.96
C SER A 403 42.59 0.05 -23.04
N PRO A 404 42.75 0.49 -24.29
CA PRO A 404 43.48 -0.29 -25.28
C PRO A 404 44.86 -0.68 -24.74
N ALA A 405 45.21 -1.95 -24.90
CA ALA A 405 46.59 -2.39 -24.79
C ALA A 405 47.44 -1.71 -25.89
N CYS A 406 48.26 -0.74 -25.47
CA CYS A 406 49.47 -0.26 -26.12
C CYS A 406 49.40 -0.14 -27.66
N ALA A 407 48.82 0.94 -28.18
CA ALA A 407 49.02 1.31 -29.57
C ALA A 407 50.35 2.09 -29.70
N PRO A 408 51.30 1.66 -30.56
CA PRO A 408 52.47 2.47 -30.88
C PRO A 408 51.99 3.70 -31.65
N VAL A 409 51.88 4.83 -30.96
CA VAL A 409 51.48 6.10 -31.57
C VAL A 409 52.59 6.54 -32.54
N PRO A 410 52.34 6.62 -33.86
CA PRO A 410 53.39 7.00 -34.81
C PRO A 410 53.88 8.43 -34.55
N THR A 411 55.18 8.54 -34.38
CA THR A 411 55.86 9.50 -33.52
C THR A 411 56.03 10.92 -34.09
N LEU A 412 55.47 11.21 -35.26
CA LEU A 412 55.71 12.50 -35.94
C LEU A 412 54.48 13.18 -36.56
N SER A 413 53.32 12.52 -36.59
CA SER A 413 52.15 12.99 -37.37
C SER A 413 50.99 13.52 -36.55
N LEU A 414 50.97 13.37 -35.22
CA LEU A 414 49.84 13.79 -34.34
C LEU A 414 49.38 15.24 -34.54
N TRP A 415 50.28 16.10 -35.01
CA TRP A 415 50.11 17.55 -35.07
C TRP A 415 49.69 18.07 -36.44
N THR A 416 49.80 17.26 -37.50
CA THR A 416 49.57 17.69 -38.89
C THR A 416 48.68 16.74 -39.69
N GLU A 417 48.68 15.44 -39.38
CA GLU A 417 47.88 14.44 -40.10
C GLU A 417 46.95 13.70 -39.13
N PRO A 418 45.79 13.22 -39.60
CA PRO A 418 44.93 12.36 -38.80
C PRO A 418 45.64 11.03 -38.48
N VAL A 419 45.61 10.63 -37.22
CA VAL A 419 46.23 9.38 -36.73
C VAL A 419 45.16 8.34 -36.51
N ALA A 420 45.29 7.20 -37.20
CA ALA A 420 44.38 6.07 -37.03
C ALA A 420 44.78 5.23 -35.80
N LEU A 421 43.87 5.18 -34.83
CA LEU A 421 43.91 4.35 -33.65
C LEU A 421 43.01 3.13 -33.91
N GLN A 422 43.61 1.95 -33.91
CA GLN A 422 42.87 0.71 -34.12
C GLN A 422 42.17 0.29 -32.82
N ASN A 423 41.03 -0.39 -32.95
CA ASN A 423 40.44 -1.15 -31.84
C ASN A 423 40.16 -0.31 -30.57
N LEU A 424 39.66 0.92 -30.72
CA LEU A 424 39.53 1.85 -29.59
C LEU A 424 38.09 2.00 -29.08
N PHE A 425 37.12 2.12 -29.98
CA PHE A 425 35.77 2.58 -29.60
C PHE A 425 34.75 1.43 -29.58
N PRO A 426 34.22 1.04 -28.40
CA PRO A 426 33.18 0.01 -28.31
C PRO A 426 31.84 0.55 -28.82
N LYS A 427 31.23 -0.16 -29.79
CA LYS A 427 29.93 0.20 -30.36
C LYS A 427 28.78 -0.20 -29.45
N TYR A 428 28.87 -1.34 -28.76
CA TYR A 428 27.78 -1.94 -27.99
C TYR A 428 28.14 -1.98 -26.49
N ILE A 429 27.35 -1.31 -25.66
CA ILE A 429 27.58 -1.19 -24.21
C ILE A 429 26.35 -1.65 -23.45
N GLN A 430 26.55 -2.47 -22.42
CA GLN A 430 25.51 -2.81 -21.46
C GLN A 430 25.56 -1.82 -20.31
N ALA A 431 24.44 -1.14 -20.12
CA ALA A 431 24.24 -0.22 -19.03
C ALA A 431 23.49 -0.98 -17.93
N SER A 432 24.25 -1.66 -17.07
CA SER A 432 23.69 -2.47 -15.98
C SER A 432 22.98 -1.61 -14.91
N THR A 433 22.20 -2.23 -14.02
CA THR A 433 21.68 -1.56 -12.81
C THR A 433 22.76 -1.08 -11.83
N GLY A 434 24.00 -1.57 -11.96
CA GLY A 434 25.13 -1.22 -11.11
C GLY A 434 25.79 0.12 -11.48
N LEU A 435 26.94 0.38 -10.84
CA LEU A 435 27.80 1.53 -11.14
C LEU A 435 28.66 1.30 -12.39
N GLU A 436 28.63 0.11 -12.98
CA GLU A 436 29.50 -0.31 -14.09
C GLU A 436 28.71 -0.40 -15.40
N ALA A 437 29.29 0.16 -16.46
CA ALA A 437 28.79 0.07 -17.83
C ALA A 437 29.86 -0.57 -18.71
N GLU A 438 29.70 -1.84 -19.05
CA GLU A 438 30.73 -2.64 -19.72
C GLU A 438 30.39 -2.86 -21.20
N PRO A 439 31.41 -3.03 -22.09
CA PRO A 439 31.18 -3.49 -23.44
C PRO A 439 30.56 -4.89 -23.44
N ILE A 440 29.68 -5.18 -24.41
CA ILE A 440 28.95 -6.45 -24.45
C ILE A 440 29.83 -7.52 -25.11
N GLU A 441 30.35 -8.44 -24.31
CA GLU A 441 31.19 -9.55 -24.79
C GLU A 441 30.43 -10.44 -25.78
N GLU A 442 29.11 -10.63 -25.61
CA GLU A 442 28.30 -11.48 -26.49
C GLU A 442 28.11 -10.90 -27.89
N LEU A 443 28.18 -9.58 -28.05
CA LEU A 443 28.12 -8.87 -29.34
C LEU A 443 29.52 -8.55 -29.89
N GLN A 444 30.53 -8.59 -29.03
CA GLN A 444 31.93 -8.30 -29.36
C GLN A 444 32.85 -9.40 -28.77
N PRO A 445 32.82 -10.63 -29.32
CA PRO A 445 33.42 -11.81 -28.70
C PRO A 445 34.96 -11.76 -28.63
N ASP A 446 35.61 -11.10 -29.59
CA ASP A 446 37.07 -10.89 -29.60
C ASP A 446 37.50 -9.66 -28.77
N GLY A 447 36.61 -9.14 -27.92
CA GLY A 447 36.88 -8.03 -27.00
C GLY A 447 37.35 -6.77 -27.73
N GLU A 448 38.55 -6.30 -27.38
CA GLU A 448 39.16 -5.10 -27.97
C GLU A 448 39.32 -5.21 -29.49
N GLU A 449 39.50 -6.40 -30.06
CA GLU A 449 39.71 -6.58 -31.51
C GLU A 449 38.48 -6.25 -32.37
N ASN A 450 37.29 -6.24 -31.77
CA ASN A 450 36.03 -5.87 -32.44
C ASN A 450 35.58 -4.43 -32.14
N PHE A 451 36.46 -3.61 -31.54
CA PHE A 451 36.21 -2.19 -31.36
C PHE A 451 36.44 -1.43 -32.66
N LEU A 452 35.75 -0.31 -32.84
CA LEU A 452 35.85 0.47 -34.06
C LEU A 452 37.21 1.19 -34.14
N ASP A 453 37.75 1.23 -35.37
CA ASP A 453 38.89 2.06 -35.74
C ASP A 453 38.52 3.55 -35.75
N VAL A 454 39.36 4.37 -35.12
CA VAL A 454 39.09 5.79 -34.92
C VAL A 454 40.28 6.64 -35.36
N GLU A 455 40.02 7.70 -36.11
CA GLU A 455 40.99 8.72 -36.49
C GLU A 455 40.95 9.91 -35.52
N LEU A 456 42.12 10.27 -34.99
CA LEU A 456 42.32 11.41 -34.11
C LEU A 456 43.05 12.53 -34.87
N GLN A 457 42.49 13.73 -34.87
CA GLN A 457 43.05 14.90 -35.56
C GLN A 457 43.04 16.13 -34.65
N LEU A 458 44.18 16.82 -34.53
CA LEU A 458 44.25 18.13 -33.90
C LEU A 458 43.78 19.23 -34.86
N LYS A 459 42.87 20.08 -34.42
CA LYS A 459 42.50 21.31 -35.13
C LYS A 459 43.03 22.52 -34.38
N GLN A 460 43.53 23.49 -35.15
CA GLN A 460 44.04 24.75 -34.64
C GLN A 460 43.40 25.91 -35.40
N GLU A 461 42.90 26.90 -34.68
CA GLU A 461 42.35 28.13 -35.26
C GLU A 461 43.04 29.35 -34.67
N ARG A 462 43.40 30.30 -35.54
CA ARG A 462 44.07 31.54 -35.13
C ARG A 462 43.05 32.54 -34.60
N ARG A 463 43.21 33.00 -33.35
CA ARG A 463 42.32 34.00 -32.75
C ARG A 463 43.07 35.31 -32.47
N GLY A 464 42.80 36.33 -33.30
CA GLY A 464 43.28 37.71 -33.12
C GLY A 464 44.42 38.17 -34.04
N SER A 465 44.49 39.48 -34.29
CA SER A 465 45.50 40.20 -35.10
C SER A 465 46.49 41.01 -34.24
N GLY A 466 46.95 40.46 -33.11
CA GLY A 466 47.97 41.07 -32.24
C GLY A 466 49.35 40.42 -32.40
N PRO A 467 50.44 41.02 -31.86
CA PRO A 467 51.80 40.46 -31.89
C PRO A 467 52.02 39.36 -30.84
N GLY A 468 51.03 38.47 -30.72
CA GLY A 468 51.08 37.24 -29.93
C GLY A 468 50.23 36.19 -30.65
N GLU A 469 50.85 35.08 -31.04
CA GLU A 469 50.17 33.99 -31.73
C GLU A 469 49.31 33.18 -30.75
N HIS A 470 48.06 33.58 -30.57
CA HIS A 470 47.09 32.80 -29.80
C HIS A 470 46.35 31.85 -30.75
N PHE A 471 46.84 30.62 -30.83
CA PHE A 471 46.10 29.50 -31.45
C PHE A 471 45.17 28.89 -30.41
N VAL A 472 43.96 28.59 -30.84
CA VAL A 472 43.01 27.80 -30.07
C VAL A 472 43.01 26.39 -30.66
N GLU A 473 43.23 25.40 -29.80
CA GLU A 473 43.41 24.00 -30.20
C GLU A 473 42.31 23.12 -29.61
N TRP A 474 41.81 22.17 -30.40
CA TRP A 474 40.89 21.13 -29.94
C TRP A 474 41.05 19.86 -30.77
N TRP A 475 40.73 18.72 -30.18
CA TRP A 475 40.82 17.43 -30.86
C TRP A 475 39.49 17.05 -31.51
N VAL A 476 39.60 16.36 -32.65
CA VAL A 476 38.48 15.80 -33.40
C VAL A 476 38.72 14.30 -33.57
N LEU A 477 37.72 13.52 -33.20
CA LEU A 477 37.65 12.09 -33.26
C LEU A 477 36.66 11.68 -34.36
N ARG A 478 37.07 10.81 -35.28
CA ARG A 478 36.22 10.34 -36.40
C ARG A 478 36.32 8.84 -36.57
N GLN A 479 35.23 8.20 -36.99
CA GLN A 479 35.30 6.80 -37.41
C GLN A 479 35.99 6.71 -38.78
N LYS A 480 37.01 5.85 -38.90
CA LYS A 480 37.87 5.71 -40.09
C LYS A 480 37.10 5.34 -41.37
N ASP A 481 36.15 4.41 -41.26
CA ASP A 481 35.39 3.88 -42.41
C ASP A 481 34.10 4.65 -42.75
N ALA A 482 33.85 5.79 -42.09
CA ALA A 482 32.58 6.53 -42.21
C ALA A 482 32.63 7.65 -43.29
N PRO A 483 31.58 7.83 -44.11
CA PRO A 483 31.54 8.86 -45.15
C PRO A 483 31.58 10.28 -44.58
N SER A 484 32.27 11.22 -45.26
CA SER A 484 32.73 12.51 -44.72
C SER A 484 31.67 13.50 -44.20
N LYS A 485 30.36 13.27 -44.44
CA LYS A 485 29.25 14.05 -43.86
C LYS A 485 28.61 13.42 -42.62
N VAL A 486 28.85 12.13 -42.38
CA VAL A 486 28.29 11.33 -41.27
C VAL A 486 29.38 10.91 -40.29
N GLY A 487 30.64 10.81 -40.73
CA GLY A 487 31.79 10.41 -39.91
C GLY A 487 32.22 11.39 -38.81
N SER A 488 31.50 12.50 -38.64
CA SER A 488 31.64 13.38 -37.48
C SER A 488 30.78 12.97 -36.30
N ILE A 489 29.99 11.89 -36.41
CA ILE A 489 29.15 11.37 -35.33
C ILE A 489 29.59 9.94 -35.05
N LEU A 490 29.87 9.64 -33.79
CA LEU A 490 30.22 8.31 -33.29
C LEU A 490 28.95 7.70 -32.65
N PRO A 491 28.31 6.71 -33.29
CA PRO A 491 27.13 6.07 -32.72
C PRO A 491 27.54 5.04 -31.67
N MET A 492 27.00 5.18 -30.46
CA MET A 492 27.15 4.22 -29.36
C MET A 492 25.78 3.63 -29.04
N VAL A 493 25.64 2.32 -29.16
CA VAL A 493 24.41 1.57 -28.87
C VAL A 493 24.47 1.07 -27.44
N ILE A 494 23.48 1.46 -26.64
CA ILE A 494 23.46 1.24 -25.20
C ILE A 494 22.21 0.42 -24.85
N PHE A 495 22.41 -0.75 -24.27
CA PHE A 495 21.36 -1.63 -23.77
C PHE A 495 21.12 -1.31 -22.29
N ASN A 496 19.93 -0.84 -21.92
CA ASN A 496 19.65 -0.43 -20.54
C ASN A 496 18.86 -1.50 -19.79
N ASP A 497 19.39 -1.93 -18.64
CA ASP A 497 18.65 -2.82 -17.76
C ASP A 497 17.46 -2.08 -17.12
N LYS A 498 16.29 -2.71 -17.16
CA LYS A 498 15.11 -2.21 -16.44
C LYS A 498 15.37 -2.19 -14.94
N VAL A 499 14.98 -1.10 -14.30
CA VAL A 499 15.12 -0.93 -12.85
C VAL A 499 13.81 -1.21 -12.15
N SER A 500 13.87 -1.90 -11.01
CA SER A 500 12.72 -1.98 -10.12
C SER A 500 12.56 -0.65 -9.37
N PRO A 501 11.32 -0.18 -9.11
CA PRO A 501 11.08 0.97 -8.26
C PRO A 501 11.81 0.80 -6.92
N PRO A 502 12.43 1.86 -6.36
CA PRO A 502 13.19 1.76 -5.12
C PRO A 502 12.35 1.26 -3.93
N SER A 503 11.03 1.47 -3.95
CA SER A 503 10.07 0.93 -2.98
C SER A 503 9.95 -0.60 -2.98
N LEU A 504 10.30 -1.26 -4.09
CA LEU A 504 10.30 -2.71 -4.24
C LEU A 504 11.72 -3.30 -4.23
N GLY A 505 12.75 -2.48 -3.97
CA GLY A 505 14.14 -2.93 -3.86
C GLY A 505 14.35 -3.99 -2.78
N PHE A 506 13.53 -3.99 -1.71
CA PHE A 506 13.55 -5.03 -0.67
C PHE A 506 13.10 -6.43 -1.18
N LEU A 507 12.45 -6.48 -2.35
CA LEU A 507 12.03 -7.70 -3.03
C LEU A 507 13.07 -8.15 -4.08
N ALA A 508 14.18 -7.43 -4.29
CA ALA A 508 15.24 -7.93 -5.16
C ALA A 508 15.99 -9.10 -4.48
N GLY A 509 16.31 -10.15 -5.24
CA GLY A 509 17.09 -11.31 -4.74
C GLY A 509 16.35 -12.26 -3.79
N TYR A 510 17.01 -12.64 -2.67
CA TYR A 510 16.54 -13.61 -1.68
C TYR A 510 15.43 -13.09 -0.73
N GLY A 511 15.15 -11.78 -0.73
CA GLY A 511 14.13 -11.16 0.11
C GLY A 511 12.71 -11.69 -0.15
N ILE A 512 12.38 -11.98 -1.42
CA ILE A 512 11.09 -12.57 -1.82
C ILE A 512 10.93 -13.98 -1.24
N MET A 513 11.98 -14.80 -1.36
CA MET A 513 11.93 -16.17 -0.84
C MET A 513 11.82 -16.19 0.68
N GLY A 514 12.50 -15.27 1.36
CA GLY A 514 12.35 -15.08 2.81
C GLY A 514 10.93 -14.67 3.20
N LEU A 515 10.35 -13.69 2.50
CA LEU A 515 8.97 -13.23 2.74
C LEU A 515 7.95 -14.35 2.48
N TYR A 516 8.10 -15.09 1.38
CA TYR A 516 7.29 -16.26 1.06
C TYR A 516 7.35 -17.31 2.17
N VAL A 517 8.55 -17.75 2.55
CA VAL A 517 8.74 -18.75 3.60
C VAL A 517 8.15 -18.25 4.92
N SER A 518 8.34 -16.97 5.27
CA SER A 518 7.79 -16.41 6.50
C SER A 518 6.26 -16.45 6.53
N VAL A 519 5.58 -16.01 5.46
CA VAL A 519 4.12 -15.98 5.37
C VAL A 519 3.56 -17.41 5.43
N VAL A 520 4.16 -18.35 4.68
CA VAL A 520 3.72 -19.74 4.68
C VAL A 520 3.94 -20.40 6.04
N LEU A 521 5.06 -20.16 6.72
CA LEU A 521 5.31 -20.69 8.06
C LEU A 521 4.36 -20.11 9.11
N VAL A 522 4.08 -18.81 9.05
CA VAL A 522 3.14 -18.15 9.97
C VAL A 522 1.73 -18.70 9.78
N ILE A 523 1.22 -18.75 8.53
CA ILE A 523 -0.10 -19.31 8.25
C ILE A 523 -0.14 -20.80 8.59
N GLY A 524 0.92 -21.55 8.28
CA GLY A 524 1.06 -22.96 8.62
C GLY A 524 1.02 -23.21 10.13
N LYS A 525 1.63 -22.33 10.94
CA LYS A 525 1.52 -22.38 12.40
C LYS A 525 0.08 -22.18 12.85
N PHE A 526 -0.61 -21.15 12.37
CA PHE A 526 -2.03 -20.92 12.70
C PHE A 526 -2.91 -22.12 12.33
N VAL A 527 -2.72 -22.68 11.13
CA VAL A 527 -3.44 -23.89 10.70
C VAL A 527 -3.15 -25.07 11.64
N ARG A 528 -1.91 -25.24 12.10
CA ARG A 528 -1.54 -26.29 13.06
C ARG A 528 -2.22 -26.11 14.41
N ASP A 529 -2.30 -24.88 14.92
CA ASP A 529 -2.92 -24.58 16.21
C ASP A 529 -4.41 -25.00 16.22
N PHE A 530 -5.13 -24.83 15.10
CA PHE A 530 -6.51 -25.34 14.94
C PHE A 530 -6.66 -26.86 15.05
N PHE A 531 -5.63 -27.65 14.69
CA PHE A 531 -5.70 -29.12 14.73
C PHE A 531 -5.06 -29.73 15.97
N SER A 532 -4.08 -29.07 16.57
CA SER A 532 -3.24 -29.67 17.62
C SER A 532 -3.81 -29.54 19.04
N GLU A 533 -4.66 -28.55 19.31
CA GLU A 533 -5.08 -28.22 20.69
C GLU A 533 -6.49 -28.69 21.06
N VAL A 534 -7.18 -29.41 20.16
CA VAL A 534 -8.57 -29.85 20.35
C VAL A 534 -8.74 -30.76 21.57
N SER A 535 -7.71 -31.50 21.99
CA SER A 535 -7.80 -32.43 23.14
C SER A 535 -8.02 -31.71 24.48
N HIS A 536 -7.45 -30.51 24.66
CA HIS A 536 -7.56 -29.74 25.89
C HIS A 536 -8.93 -29.09 26.05
N SER A 537 -9.60 -28.76 24.94
CA SER A 537 -10.93 -28.12 24.93
C SER A 537 -12.09 -29.10 25.10
N ILE A 538 -11.88 -30.41 24.98
CA ILE A 538 -12.94 -31.44 25.02
C ILE A 538 -13.86 -31.28 26.23
N MET A 539 -13.29 -31.02 27.42
CA MET A 539 -14.08 -30.92 28.66
C MET A 539 -15.06 -29.73 28.67
N PHE A 540 -14.84 -28.72 27.84
CA PHE A 540 -15.65 -27.51 27.75
C PHE A 540 -16.51 -27.45 26.48
N GLU A 541 -16.12 -28.18 25.42
CA GLU A 541 -16.83 -28.19 24.13
C GLU A 541 -17.84 -29.34 24.01
N GLU A 542 -17.52 -30.54 24.52
CA GLU A 542 -18.37 -31.73 24.36
C GLU A 542 -19.38 -31.88 25.50
N LEU A 543 -20.31 -30.92 25.56
CA LEU A 543 -21.39 -30.89 26.56
C LEU A 543 -22.73 -31.30 25.91
N PRO A 544 -23.44 -32.33 26.45
CA PRO A 544 -24.67 -32.82 25.83
C PRO A 544 -25.88 -31.90 26.08
N TYR A 545 -26.07 -31.40 27.30
CA TYR A 545 -27.18 -30.52 27.65
C TYR A 545 -26.72 -29.24 28.37
N VAL A 546 -26.66 -28.13 27.64
CA VAL A 546 -26.10 -26.86 28.14
C VAL A 546 -27.14 -25.84 28.65
N ASP A 547 -28.44 -26.14 28.61
CA ASP A 547 -29.50 -25.15 28.91
C ASP A 547 -29.41 -24.58 30.33
N ARG A 548 -28.95 -25.39 31.29
CA ARG A 548 -28.83 -24.94 32.68
C ARG A 548 -27.70 -23.91 32.84
N ILE A 549 -26.60 -24.07 32.12
CA ILE A 549 -25.46 -23.12 32.12
C ILE A 549 -25.87 -21.86 31.37
N LEU A 550 -26.52 -22.03 30.22
CA LEU A 550 -27.02 -20.91 29.44
C LEU A 550 -28.03 -20.07 30.24
N LYS A 551 -28.93 -20.72 30.99
CA LYS A 551 -29.86 -20.04 31.88
C LYS A 551 -29.12 -19.29 32.98
N LEU A 552 -28.11 -19.89 33.61
CA LEU A 552 -27.29 -19.20 34.62
C LEU A 552 -26.62 -17.94 34.05
N CYS A 553 -26.09 -18.00 32.82
CA CYS A 553 -25.50 -16.83 32.16
C CYS A 553 -26.56 -15.75 31.84
N GLN A 554 -27.75 -16.16 31.38
CA GLN A 554 -28.87 -15.25 31.15
C GLN A 554 -29.38 -14.62 32.43
N ASP A 555 -29.40 -15.37 33.54
CA ASP A 555 -29.78 -14.87 34.86
C ASP A 555 -28.76 -13.83 35.35
N ILE A 556 -27.44 -14.04 35.14
CA ILE A 556 -26.41 -13.02 35.42
C ILE A 556 -26.69 -11.73 34.62
N PHE A 557 -26.96 -11.83 33.32
CA PHE A 557 -27.29 -10.65 32.51
C PHE A 557 -28.57 -9.95 32.97
N LEU A 558 -29.57 -10.71 33.42
CA LEU A 558 -30.82 -10.17 33.93
C LEU A 558 -30.60 -9.42 35.24
N VAL A 559 -29.85 -9.99 36.17
CA VAL A 559 -29.54 -9.40 37.48
C VAL A 559 -28.72 -8.12 37.34
N ARG A 560 -27.80 -8.10 36.36
CA ARG A 560 -27.06 -6.89 35.99
C ARG A 560 -27.98 -5.78 35.48
N GLU A 561 -29.04 -6.11 34.74
CA GLU A 561 -30.02 -5.11 34.29
C GLU A 561 -30.93 -4.60 35.40
N THR A 562 -31.27 -5.44 36.37
CA THR A 562 -32.11 -5.03 37.51
C THR A 562 -31.31 -4.22 38.54
N GLY A 563 -29.97 -4.29 38.51
CA GLY A 563 -29.09 -3.60 39.45
C GLY A 563 -28.96 -4.31 40.80
N GLU A 564 -29.35 -5.58 40.89
CA GLU A 564 -29.17 -6.40 42.10
C GLU A 564 -27.74 -6.98 42.15
N LEU A 565 -26.75 -6.10 42.35
CA LEU A 565 -25.34 -6.43 42.17
C LEU A 565 -24.79 -7.51 43.14
N GLU A 566 -25.37 -7.66 44.32
CA GLU A 566 -24.99 -8.73 45.27
C GLU A 566 -25.30 -10.12 44.68
N LEU A 567 -26.47 -10.27 44.04
CA LEU A 567 -26.86 -11.51 43.38
C LEU A 567 -26.02 -11.76 42.12
N GLU A 568 -25.52 -10.70 41.46
CA GLU A 568 -24.56 -10.84 40.34
C GLU A 568 -23.29 -11.57 40.80
N GLU A 569 -22.72 -11.17 41.94
CA GLU A 569 -21.52 -11.80 42.50
C GLU A 569 -21.77 -13.26 42.90
N GLU A 570 -22.91 -13.56 43.54
CA GLU A 570 -23.26 -14.92 43.92
C GLU A 570 -23.42 -15.85 42.71
N LEU A 571 -24.11 -15.39 41.67
CA LEU A 571 -24.31 -16.15 40.43
C LEU A 571 -23.00 -16.31 39.65
N TYR A 572 -22.14 -15.29 39.64
CA TYR A 572 -20.81 -15.37 39.05
C TYR A 572 -19.92 -16.38 39.78
N ALA A 573 -19.88 -16.33 41.13
CA ALA A 573 -19.12 -17.27 41.94
C ALA A 573 -19.58 -18.73 41.68
N LYS A 574 -20.88 -18.93 41.52
CA LYS A 574 -21.47 -20.23 41.14
C LYS A 574 -21.03 -20.67 39.73
N LEU A 575 -20.99 -19.75 38.76
CA LEU A 575 -20.51 -20.04 37.41
C LEU A 575 -19.03 -20.45 37.41
N ILE A 576 -18.20 -19.73 38.14
CA ILE A 576 -16.77 -20.04 38.28
C ILE A 576 -16.56 -21.38 38.99
N PHE A 577 -17.30 -21.65 40.06
CA PHE A 577 -17.23 -22.96 40.74
C PHE A 577 -17.56 -24.11 39.78
N LEU A 578 -18.57 -23.94 38.91
CA LEU A 578 -18.93 -24.93 37.89
C LEU A 578 -17.77 -25.19 36.91
N TYR A 579 -17.09 -24.14 36.45
CA TYR A 579 -15.96 -24.25 35.51
C TYR A 579 -14.66 -24.74 36.16
N ARG A 580 -14.50 -24.62 37.47
CA ARG A 580 -13.35 -25.16 38.23
C ARG A 580 -13.44 -26.68 38.48
N SER A 581 -14.64 -27.27 38.40
CA SER A 581 -14.88 -28.70 38.71
C SER A 581 -15.49 -29.44 37.52
N PRO A 582 -14.69 -30.18 36.73
CA PRO A 582 -15.19 -30.96 35.59
C PRO A 582 -16.26 -31.99 35.99
N GLU A 583 -16.14 -32.60 37.17
CA GLU A 583 -17.14 -33.54 37.68
C GLU A 583 -18.50 -32.90 37.89
N THR A 584 -18.51 -31.67 38.43
CA THR A 584 -19.75 -30.91 38.64
C THR A 584 -20.34 -30.49 37.30
N MET A 585 -19.50 -30.09 36.33
CA MET A 585 -19.93 -29.77 34.97
C MET A 585 -20.62 -30.95 34.28
N ILE A 586 -20.07 -32.17 34.41
CA ILE A 586 -20.69 -33.39 33.86
C ILE A 586 -22.06 -33.65 34.51
N LYS A 587 -22.15 -33.57 35.85
CA LYS A 587 -23.42 -33.74 36.57
C LYS A 587 -24.47 -32.72 36.13
N TRP A 588 -24.05 -31.48 35.88
CA TRP A 588 -24.93 -30.37 35.52
C TRP A 588 -25.40 -30.43 34.06
N THR A 589 -24.59 -30.99 33.17
CA THR A 589 -24.85 -31.05 31.72
C THR A 589 -25.43 -32.37 31.24
N ARG A 590 -25.76 -33.29 32.14
CA ARG A 590 -26.46 -34.54 31.81
C ARG A 590 -27.81 -34.25 31.15
N GLU A 591 -28.16 -35.05 30.14
CA GLU A 591 -29.48 -35.00 29.52
C GLU A 591 -30.57 -35.24 30.58
N LYS A 592 -31.73 -34.59 30.40
CA LYS A 592 -32.91 -34.88 31.21
C LYS A 592 -33.42 -36.25 30.78
N GLU A 593 -33.48 -37.18 31.74
CA GLU A 593 -34.16 -38.47 31.57
C GLU A 593 -35.65 -38.29 31.30
#